data_AF-A0A231R2K4-F1
#
_entry.id   AF-A0A231R2K4-F1
#
_cell.length_a   1.000
_cell.length_b   1.000
_cell.length_c   1.000
_cell.angle_alpha   90.00
_cell.angle_beta   90.00
_cell.angle_gamma   90.00
#
_symmetry.space_group_name_H-M   'P 1'
#
loop_
_entity.id
_entity.type
_entity.pdbx_description
1 polymer ?
#
loop_
_entity_poly.entity_id
_entity_poly.type
_entity_poly.pdbx_seq_one_letter_code
_entity_poly.pdbx_strand_id
1 'polypeptide(L)' 'MKRIFLENWEWFCAKHGDRIRPAVLKEVTKFLGCGNPKNGFKLLVCEGCHDIRRVPYRCKGRFCTT' A
#
# COMPACT_ATOMS: atom_id res chain seq x y z
N MET A 1 5.66 0.06 -10.26
CA MET A 1 4.30 -0.52 -10.35
C MET A 1 3.23 0.29 -9.61
N LYS A 2 3.43 0.66 -8.33
CA LYS A 2 2.44 1.45 -7.54
C LYS A 2 1.96 2.75 -8.22
N ARG A 3 2.87 3.47 -8.89
CA ARG A 3 2.57 4.73 -9.60
C ARG A 3 1.50 4.56 -10.70
N ILE A 4 1.57 3.49 -11.49
CA ILE A 4 0.60 3.20 -12.56
C ILE A 4 -0.82 3.06 -11.98
N PHE A 5 -0.95 2.36 -10.85
CA PHE A 5 -2.24 2.23 -10.17
C PHE A 5 -2.71 3.58 -9.62
N LEU A 6 -1.83 4.38 -9.00
CA LEU A 6 -2.23 5.71 -8.50
C LEU A 6 -2.76 6.63 -9.60
N GLU A 7 -2.16 6.60 -10.78
CA GLU A 7 -2.52 7.48 -11.90
C GLU A 7 -3.75 7.00 -12.69
N ASN A 8 -4.01 5.68 -12.74
CA ASN A 8 -4.99 5.12 -13.67
C ASN A 8 -6.17 4.41 -12.99
N TRP A 9 -6.08 4.11 -11.69
CA TRP A 9 -7.06 3.25 -11.02
C TRP A 9 -8.46 3.86 -10.96
N GLU A 10 -8.58 5.16 -10.69
CA GLU A 10 -9.88 5.83 -10.61
C GLU A 10 -10.61 5.79 -11.96
N TRP A 11 -9.92 6.19 -13.04
CA TRP A 11 -10.47 6.12 -14.40
C TRP A 11 -10.83 4.69 -14.81
N PHE A 12 -9.98 3.72 -14.47
CA PHE A 12 -10.25 2.30 -14.74
C PHE A 12 -11.51 1.81 -14.02
N CYS A 13 -11.70 2.19 -12.75
CA CYS A 13 -12.91 1.88 -12.00
C CYS A 13 -14.15 2.57 -12.58
N ALA A 14 -14.03 3.82 -13.03
CA ALA A 14 -15.14 4.54 -13.66
C ALA A 14 -15.59 3.86 -14.97
N LYS A 15 -14.65 3.32 -15.75
CA LYS A 15 -14.95 2.68 -17.05
C LYS A 15 -15.40 1.22 -16.95
N HIS A 16 -14.92 0.49 -15.93
CA HIS A 16 -15.08 -0.96 -15.85
C HIS A 16 -15.60 -1.48 -14.49
N GLY A 17 -16.05 -0.59 -13.60
CA GLY A 17 -16.37 -0.90 -12.21
C GLY A 17 -17.37 -2.03 -12.00
N ASP A 18 -18.32 -2.19 -12.92
CA ASP A 18 -19.30 -3.28 -12.97
C ASP A 18 -18.67 -4.68 -13.17
N ARG A 19 -17.47 -4.74 -13.77
CA ARG A 19 -16.74 -5.98 -14.07
C ARG A 19 -15.65 -6.28 -13.04
N ILE A 20 -15.35 -5.34 -12.14
CA ILE A 20 -14.27 -5.52 -11.16
C ILE A 20 -14.80 -6.34 -9.98
N ARG A 21 -14.16 -7.49 -9.74
CA ARG A 21 -14.49 -8.32 -8.58
C ARG A 21 -14.16 -7.58 -7.27
N PRO A 22 -14.99 -7.71 -6.22
CA PRO A 22 -14.73 -7.09 -4.91
C PRO A 22 -13.36 -7.45 -4.32
N ALA A 23 -12.87 -8.68 -4.56
CA ALA A 23 -11.55 -9.10 -4.13
C ALA A 23 -10.42 -8.29 -4.78
N VAL A 24 -10.57 -7.88 -6.04
CA VAL A 24 -9.60 -7.05 -6.76
C VAL A 24 -9.62 -5.63 -6.20
N LEU A 25 -10.81 -5.06 -5.97
CA LEU A 25 -10.94 -3.75 -5.32
C LEU A 25 -10.22 -3.73 -3.97
N LYS A 26 -10.47 -4.75 -3.13
CA LYS A 26 -9.81 -4.89 -1.82
C LYS A 26 -8.29 -4.96 -1.93
N GLU A 27 -7.77 -5.76 -2.85
CA GLU A 27 -6.32 -5.94 -3.02
C GLU A 27 -5.65 -4.67 -3.55
N VAL A 28 -6.28 -3.97 -4.50
CA VAL A 28 -5.74 -2.72 -5.04
C VAL A 28 -5.81 -1.59 -4.02
N THR A 29 -6.91 -1.44 -3.28
CA THR A 29 -7.00 -0.45 -2.18
C THR A 29 -5.94 -0.70 -1.12
N LYS A 30 -5.72 -1.97 -0.73
CA LYS A 30 -4.65 -2.36 0.20
C LYS A 30 -3.26 -2.04 -0.36
N PHE A 31 -3.05 -2.26 -1.66
CA PHE A 31 -1.79 -1.96 -2.34
C PHE A 31 -1.52 -0.44 -2.44
N LEU A 32 -2.54 0.36 -2.75
CA LEU A 32 -2.45 1.83 -2.75
C LEU A 32 -2.09 2.37 -1.36
N GLY A 33 -2.64 1.78 -0.31
CA GLY A 33 -2.29 2.08 1.09
C GLY A 33 -0.97 1.50 1.60
N CYS A 34 -0.26 0.69 0.80
CA CYS A 34 0.98 0.02 1.23
C CYS A 34 2.08 1.03 1.57
N GLY A 35 2.71 0.87 2.75
CA GLY A 35 3.79 1.72 3.21
C GLY A 35 3.32 3.07 3.79
N ASN A 36 2.01 3.29 3.96
CA ASN A 36 1.51 4.47 4.64
C ASN A 36 1.67 4.30 6.17
N PRO A 37 2.45 5.17 6.86
CA PRO A 37 2.61 5.10 8.31
C PRO A 37 1.29 5.22 9.10
N LYS A 38 0.26 5.86 8.52
CA LYS A 38 -1.08 5.95 9.13
C LYS A 38 -1.76 4.58 9.29
N ASN A 39 -1.35 3.59 8.49
CA ASN A 39 -1.83 2.21 8.57
C ASN A 39 -1.01 1.36 9.57
N GLY A 40 -0.14 2.01 10.36
CA GLY A 40 0.75 1.38 11.33
C GLY A 40 2.20 1.29 10.85
N PHE A 41 3.10 1.31 11.82
CA PHE A 41 4.53 1.21 11.62
C PHE A 41 5.19 0.54 12.83
N LYS A 42 6.41 0.02 12.63
CA LYS A 42 7.31 -0.38 13.71
C LYS A 42 8.20 0.80 14.07
N LEU A 43 8.38 1.04 15.36
CA LEU A 43 9.41 1.94 15.86
C LEU A 43 10.65 1.11 16.17
N LEU A 44 11.75 1.40 15.48
CA LEU A 44 13.05 0.81 15.77
C LEU A 44 13.88 1.87 16.47
N VAL A 45 14.35 1.55 17.68
CA VAL A 45 15.20 2.43 18.48
C VAL A 45 16.54 1.73 18.66
N CYS A 46 17.63 2.41 18.35
CA CYS A 46 18.97 1.93 18.64
C CYS A 46 19.33 2.25 20.10
N GLU A 47 19.63 1.26 20.94
CA GLU A 47 19.97 1.52 22.35
C GLU A 47 21.36 2.17 22.54
N GLY A 48 22.25 2.06 21.56
CA GLY A 48 23.59 2.67 21.64
C GLY A 48 23.60 4.17 21.31
N CYS A 49 23.00 4.56 20.19
CA CYS A 49 23.00 5.96 19.71
C CYS A 49 21.63 6.66 19.81
N HIS A 50 20.60 5.96 20.28
CA HIS A 50 19.22 6.46 20.37
C HIS A 50 18.61 6.92 19.04
N ASP A 51 19.16 6.46 17.89
CA ASP A 51 18.55 6.69 16.58
C ASP A 51 17.17 6.02 16.50
N ILE A 52 16.21 6.73 15.92
CA ILE A 52 14.81 6.31 15.84
C ILE A 52 14.39 6.19 14.38
N ARG A 53 13.96 5.00 13.98
CA ARG A 53 13.44 4.73 12.64
C ARG A 53 11.99 4.26 12.71
N ARG A 54 11.11 4.98 12.01
CA ARG A 54 9.73 4.57 11.79
C ARG A 54 9.64 3.78 10.49
N VAL A 55 9.32 2.49 10.60
CA VAL A 55 9.24 1.59 9.45
C VAL A 55 7.76 1.22 9.19
N PRO A 56 7.12 1.78 8.15
CA PRO A 56 5.71 1.50 7.85
C PRO A 56 5.47 0.05 7.47
N TYR A 57 4.28 -0.47 7.81
CA TYR A 57 3.91 -1.82 7.40
C TYR A 57 3.70 -1.93 5.88
N ARG A 58 4.10 -3.07 5.32
CA ARG A 58 3.90 -3.42 3.90
C ARG A 58 2.71 -4.36 3.78
N CYS A 59 1.97 -4.24 2.67
CA CYS A 59 0.73 -4.99 2.45
C CYS A 59 0.94 -6.50 2.20
N LYS A 60 2.14 -6.94 1.82
CA LYS A 60 2.47 -8.32 1.41
C LYS A 60 1.53 -8.88 0.32
N GLY A 61 0.97 -7.98 -0.50
CA GLY A 61 0.07 -8.34 -1.60
C GLY A 61 0.85 -8.76 -2.86
N ARG A 62 0.18 -9.44 -3.80
CA ARG A 62 0.83 -9.96 -5.03
C ARG A 62 1.48 -8.88 -5.89
N PHE A 63 0.91 -7.68 -5.91
CA PHE A 63 1.43 -6.54 -6.67
C PHE A 63 2.55 -5.78 -5.95
N CYS A 64 2.80 -6.12 -4.68
CA CYS A 64 3.87 -5.52 -3.89
C CYS A 64 5.19 -6.22 -4.21
N THR A 65 6.05 -5.54 -4.97
CA THR A 65 7.39 -6.01 -5.35
C THR A 65 8.42 -5.78 -4.24
N THR A 66 8.00 -5.77 -2.97
CA THR A 66 8.84 -5.52 -1.79
C THR A 66 8.43 -6.44 -0.67
#